data_AF-A0A2V6FW93-F1
#
_entry.id   AF-A0A2V6FW93-F1
#
_cell.length_a   1.000
_cell.length_b   1.000
_cell.length_c   1.000
_cell.angle_alpha   90.00
_cell.angle_beta   90.00
_cell.angle_gamma   90.00
#
_symmetry.space_group_name_H-M   'P 1'
#
loop_
_entity.id
_entity.type
_entity.pdbx_description
1 polymer ?
#
loop_
_entity_poly.entity_id
_entity_poly.type
_entity_poly.pdbx_seq_one_letter_code
_entity_poly.pdbx_strand_id
1 'polypeptide(L)' 'MNLDDHPTVRRLSKQVQEGEKQQPAEMMLESAGLRRLALDCGADDAGVVEIARPGLDPQREDILRN' A
#
# COMPACT_ATOMS: atom_id res chain seq x y z
N MET A 1 -15.63 -30.10 3.32
CA MET A 1 -16.33 -28.87 2.89
C MET A 1 -15.25 -27.87 2.50
N ASN A 2 -15.32 -27.31 1.30
CA ASN A 2 -14.30 -26.38 0.79
C ASN A 2 -14.58 -24.96 1.29
N LEU A 3 -13.54 -24.26 1.71
CA LEU A 3 -13.63 -22.89 2.23
C LEU A 3 -14.13 -21.90 1.16
N ASP A 4 -13.80 -22.17 -0.10
CA ASP A 4 -14.14 -21.33 -1.25
C ASP A 4 -15.65 -21.30 -1.56
N ASP A 5 -16.40 -22.31 -1.11
CA ASP A 5 -17.85 -22.36 -1.28
C ASP A 5 -18.61 -21.54 -0.22
N HIS A 6 -17.91 -21.04 0.80
CA HIS A 6 -18.56 -20.29 1.88
C HIS A 6 -19.05 -18.93 1.36
N PRO A 7 -20.31 -18.53 1.62
CA PRO A 7 -20.90 -17.31 1.09
C PRO A 7 -20.12 -16.04 1.46
N THR A 8 -19.50 -16.01 2.64
CA THR A 8 -18.64 -14.89 3.06
C THR A 8 -17.34 -14.83 2.26
N VAL A 9 -16.71 -15.98 1.97
CA VAL A 9 -15.46 -16.05 1.20
C VAL A 9 -15.72 -15.60 -0.23
N ARG A 10 -16.80 -16.10 -0.86
CA ARG A 10 -17.19 -15.68 -2.21
C ARG A 10 -17.50 -14.18 -2.32
N ARG A 11 -18.09 -13.57 -1.29
CA ARG A 11 -18.34 -12.13 -1.25
C ARG A 11 -17.04 -11.34 -1.15
N LEU A 12 -16.12 -11.77 -0.28
CA LEU A 12 -14.82 -11.12 -0.12
C LEU A 12 -13.96 -11.23 -1.39
N SER A 13 -13.88 -12.43 -2.00
CA SER A 13 -13.13 -12.64 -3.25
C SER A 13 -13.65 -11.77 -4.39
N LYS A 14 -14.98 -11.59 -4.50
CA LYS A 14 -15.57 -10.70 -5.51
C LYS A 14 -15.20 -9.24 -5.29
N GLN A 15 -15.20 -8.76 -4.04
CA GLN A 15 -14.82 -7.38 -3.73
C GLN A 15 -13.34 -7.10 -4.04
N VAL A 16 -12.45 -8.05 -3.74
CA VAL A 16 -11.02 -7.94 -4.10
C VAL A 16 -10.85 -7.88 -5.62
N GLN A 17 -11.51 -8.78 -6.36
CA GLN A 17 -11.45 -8.79 -7.83
C GLN A 17 -12.06 -7.55 -8.50
N GLU A 18 -13.10 -6.95 -7.89
CA GLU A 18 -13.70 -5.70 -8.37
C GLU A 18 -12.82 -4.48 -8.05
N GLY A 19 -12.10 -4.49 -6.92
CA GLY A 19 -11.09 -3.50 -6.57
C GLY A 19 -9.85 -3.53 -7.47
N GLU A 20 -9.44 -4.71 -7.93
CA GLU A 20 -8.29 -4.88 -8.84
C GLU A 20 -8.57 -4.41 -10.29
N LYS A 21 -9.85 -4.40 -10.72
CA LYS A 21 -10.23 -3.93 -12.07
C LYS A 21 -10.25 -2.42 -12.21
N GLN A 22 -10.29 -1.68 -11.11
CA GLN A 22 -9.93 -0.28 -11.11
C GLN A 22 -8.41 -0.23 -11.13
N GLN A 23 -7.82 -0.20 -12.34
CA GLN A 23 -6.45 0.33 -12.46
C GLN A 23 -6.43 1.59 -11.59
N PRO A 24 -5.57 1.66 -10.55
CA PRO A 24 -5.52 2.87 -9.76
C PRO A 24 -5.14 3.95 -10.76
N ALA A 25 -6.10 4.81 -11.11
CA ALA A 25 -5.84 6.02 -11.88
C ALA A 25 -4.64 6.62 -11.19
N GLU A 26 -3.49 6.67 -11.87
CA GLU A 26 -2.17 6.94 -11.26
C GLU A 26 -2.36 8.01 -10.21
N MET A 27 -2.54 7.56 -8.96
CA MET A 27 -2.90 8.46 -7.89
C MET A 27 -1.55 9.07 -7.60
N MET A 28 -1.30 10.23 -8.22
CA MET A 28 -0.12 11.03 -7.92
C MET A 28 -0.21 11.32 -6.43
N LEU A 29 0.51 10.52 -5.66
CA LEU A 29 0.60 10.68 -4.23
C LEU A 29 1.52 11.86 -4.00
N GLU A 30 0.90 13.02 -3.75
CA GLU A 30 1.64 14.22 -3.40
C GLU A 30 2.34 14.02 -2.06
N SER A 31 3.64 14.35 -2.03
CA SER A 31 4.49 14.21 -0.85
C SER A 31 3.89 14.91 0.39
N ALA A 32 3.26 16.07 0.20
CA ALA A 32 2.58 16.81 1.24
C ALA A 32 1.38 16.04 1.83
N GLY A 33 0.61 15.34 0.97
CA GLY A 33 -0.53 14.53 1.39
C GLY A 33 -0.09 13.31 2.19
N LEU A 34 0.95 12.60 1.72
CA LEU A 34 1.52 11.46 2.43
C LEU A 34 2.09 11.85 3.79
N ARG A 35 2.80 12.98 3.86
CA ARG A 35 3.31 13.52 5.13
C ARG A 35 2.17 13.81 6.10
N ARG A 36 1.11 14.48 5.62
CA ARG A 36 -0.04 14.81 6.45
C ARG A 36 -0.73 13.54 6.99
N LEU A 37 -0.93 12.55 6.13
CA LEU A 37 -1.50 11.26 6.51
C LEU A 37 -0.69 10.60 7.65
N ALA A 38 0.64 10.54 7.51
CA ALA A 38 1.50 9.95 8.53
C ALA A 38 1.38 10.67 9.89
N LEU A 39 1.35 12.01 9.87
CA LEU A 39 1.17 12.82 11.08
C LEU A 39 -0.21 12.61 11.70
N ASP A 40 -1.26 12.54 10.88
CA ASP A 40 -2.64 12.28 11.34
C ASP A 40 -2.78 10.87 11.97
N CYS A 41 -1.94 9.90 11.56
CA CYS A 41 -1.83 8.59 12.19
C CYS A 41 -0.98 8.58 13.48
N GLY A 42 -0.45 9.73 13.90
CA GLY A 42 0.30 9.88 15.15
C GLY A 42 1.82 9.75 15.01
N ALA A 43 2.38 9.86 13.79
CA ALA A 43 3.82 9.99 13.64
C ALA A 43 4.31 11.33 14.22
N ASP A 44 5.44 11.32 14.94
CA ASP A 44 6.06 12.54 15.44
C ASP A 44 6.65 13.40 14.30
N ASP A 45 7.18 12.76 13.24
CA ASP A 45 7.62 13.41 12.00
C ASP A 45 7.53 12.45 10.81
N ALA A 46 7.49 13.00 9.60
CA ALA A 46 7.45 12.24 8.35
C ALA A 46 8.14 12.98 7.21
N GLY A 47 8.93 12.23 6.43
CA GLY A 47 9.66 12.71 5.27
C GLY A 47 9.67 11.70 4.13
N VAL A 48 9.88 12.20 2.91
CA VAL A 48 9.94 11.37 1.69
C VAL A 48 11.38 11.35 1.20
N VAL A 49 11.85 10.16 0.81
CA VAL A 49 13.18 9.97 0.20
C VAL A 49 13.04 9.13 -1.06
N GLU A 50 13.91 9.39 -2.02
CA GLU A 50 13.98 8.56 -3.22
C GLU A 50 14.46 7.15 -2.88
N ILE A 51 13.78 6.14 -3.44
CA ILE A 51 14.18 4.75 -3.24
C ILE A 51 15.62 4.54 -3.73
N ALA A 52 16.04 5.20 -4.82
CA ALA A 52 17.37 5.06 -5.41
C ALA A 52 18.51 5.69 -4.59
N ARG A 53 18.25 6.25 -3.41
CA ARG A 53 19.27 6.86 -2.56
C ARG A 53 20.33 5.81 -2.14
N PRO A 54 21.65 6.06 -2.34
CA PRO A 54 22.71 5.10 -1.99
C PRO A 54 22.71 4.66 -0.52
N GLY A 55 22.30 5.53 0.40
CA GLY A 55 22.21 5.20 1.83
C GLY A 55 21.18 4.10 2.16
N LEU A 56 20.29 3.77 1.24
CA LEU A 56 19.29 2.71 1.41
C LEU A 56 19.72 1.37 0.79
N ASP A 57 20.84 1.32 0.06
CA ASP A 57 21.28 0.10 -0.63
C ASP A 57 21.34 -1.15 0.26
N PRO A 58 21.82 -1.08 1.53
CA PRO A 58 21.86 -2.25 2.39
C PRO A 58 20.48 -2.82 2.77
N GLN A 59 19.42 -2.02 2.69
CA GLN A 59 18.06 -2.36 3.16
C GLN A 59 17.02 -2.37 2.04
N ARG A 60 17.43 -2.04 0.80
CA ARG A 60 16.54 -1.85 -0.36
C ARG A 60 15.65 -3.08 -0.62
N GLU A 61 16.25 -4.26 -0.61
CA GLU A 61 15.54 -5.53 -0.84
C GLU A 61 14.51 -5.83 0.26
N ASP A 62 14.74 -5.39 1.49
CA ASP A 62 13.81 -5.60 2.60
C ASP A 62 12.65 -4.60 2.54
N ILE A 63 12.93 -3.35 2.16
CA ILE A 63 11.91 -2.31 1.96
C ILE A 63 10.90 -2.71 0.88
N LEU A 64 11.36 -3.35 -0.21
CA LEU A 64 10.55 -3.73 -1.36
C LEU A 64 9.77 -5.05 -1.20
N ARG A 65 9.94 -5.77 -0.09
CA ARG A 65 9.25 -7.07 0.15
C ARG A 65 7.91 -6.96 0.90
N ASN A 66 7.50 -5.75 1.28
CA ASN A 66 6.29 -5.48 2.06
C ASN A 66 5.00 -5.46 1.23
#